data_AF-A0AAC9YZM3-F1
#
_entry.id   AF-A0AAC9YZM3-F1
#
_cell.length_a   1.000
_cell.length_b   1.000
_cell.length_c   1.000
_cell.angle_alpha   90.00
_cell.angle_beta   90.00
_cell.angle_gamma   90.00
#
_symmetry.space_group_name_H-M   'P 1'
#
loop_
_entity.id
_entity.type
_entity.pdbx_description
1 polymer ?
#
loop_
_entity_poly.entity_id
_entity_poly.type
_entity_poly.pdbx_seq_one_letter_code
_entity_poly.pdbx_strand_id
1 'polypeptide(L)'
;MIDMKLEQIVTSLEISKKIKEINFCKKSIFSYYRNSLGSIYVAETNLKSNEDDFVCFCYTFSELLSFLPYSLDVNSDTYVADGRTYRKIGKSDYAILDFIKIDEDDYVVKYAYEGSVIAFRQNSQGEYCNLLQFGKTEMDCLANIMLLLIEEEKM
;
A
#
# COMPACT_ATOMS: atom_id res chain seq x y z
N MET A 1 -14.96 5.36 -26.60
CA MET A 1 -14.22 5.70 -25.38
C MET A 1 -14.91 4.99 -24.24
N ILE A 2 -14.20 4.11 -23.53
CA ILE A 2 -14.72 3.56 -22.27
C ILE A 2 -14.64 4.72 -21.27
N ASP A 3 -15.78 5.07 -20.70
CA ASP A 3 -15.86 6.12 -19.68
C ASP A 3 -15.25 5.55 -18.40
N MET A 4 -13.97 5.84 -18.14
CA MET A 4 -13.31 5.42 -16.89
C MET A 4 -13.83 6.28 -15.75
N LYS A 5 -14.39 5.63 -14.74
CA LYS A 5 -14.83 6.34 -13.54
C LYS A 5 -13.61 6.71 -12.69
N LEU A 6 -13.59 7.90 -12.09
CA LEU A 6 -12.47 8.35 -11.23
C LEU A 6 -12.14 7.37 -10.10
N GLU A 7 -13.16 6.67 -9.59
CA GLU A 7 -13.01 5.60 -8.58
C GLU A 7 -12.19 4.39 -9.05
N GLN A 8 -11.93 4.25 -10.36
CA GLN A 8 -11.05 3.24 -10.94
C GLN A 8 -9.58 3.70 -11.03
N ILE A 9 -9.31 4.98 -10.72
CA ILE A 9 -7.99 5.61 -10.84
C ILE A 9 -7.36 5.87 -9.46
N VAL A 10 -8.16 5.86 -8.41
CA VAL A 10 -7.75 6.15 -7.02
C VAL A 10 -8.04 4.98 -6.09
N THR A 11 -7.35 4.96 -4.95
CA THR A 11 -7.53 3.96 -3.90
C THR A 11 -8.95 3.96 -3.37
N SER A 12 -9.44 2.79 -2.94
CA SER A 12 -10.74 2.68 -2.27
C SER A 12 -10.85 3.60 -1.04
N LEU A 13 -12.09 3.96 -0.68
CA LEU A 13 -12.37 4.75 0.52
C LEU A 13 -11.90 4.06 1.81
N GLU A 14 -12.02 2.73 1.88
CA GLU A 14 -11.57 1.95 3.04
C GLU A 14 -10.07 2.13 3.26
N ILE A 15 -9.27 1.93 2.21
CA ILE A 15 -7.82 2.13 2.25
C ILE A 15 -7.47 3.59 2.58
N SER A 16 -8.14 4.54 1.95
CA SER A 16 -7.91 5.97 2.18
C SER A 16 -8.16 6.36 3.65
N LYS A 17 -9.14 5.74 4.31
CA LYS A 17 -9.39 5.93 5.74
C LYS A 17 -8.28 5.30 6.61
N LYS A 18 -7.83 4.08 6.30
CA LYS A 18 -6.68 3.45 7.00
C LYS A 18 -5.43 4.33 6.91
N ILE A 19 -5.14 4.87 5.72
CA ILE A 19 -4.01 5.81 5.51
C ILE A 19 -4.20 7.10 6.33
N LYS A 20 -5.42 7.62 6.45
CA LYS A 20 -5.71 8.78 7.29
C LYS A 20 -5.53 8.48 8.80
N GLU A 21 -5.93 7.30 9.27
CA GLU A 21 -5.81 6.88 10.67
C GLU A 21 -4.37 6.80 11.14
N ILE A 22 -3.46 6.36 10.26
CA ILE A 22 -2.03 6.44 10.51
C ILE A 22 -1.48 7.87 10.33
N ASN A 23 -2.29 8.91 10.37
CA ASN A 23 -1.86 10.32 10.31
C ASN A 23 -0.89 10.63 9.15
N PHE A 24 -1.06 9.94 8.01
CA PHE A 24 -0.29 10.22 6.81
C PHE A 24 -0.91 11.41 6.09
N CYS A 25 -0.19 12.53 6.05
CA CYS A 25 -0.73 13.85 5.72
C CYS A 25 -0.30 14.39 4.35
N LYS A 26 0.20 13.54 3.42
CA LYS A 26 0.60 14.02 2.10
C LYS A 26 -0.64 14.32 1.25
N LYS A 27 -0.79 15.58 0.83
CA LYS A 27 -1.91 16.01 -0.03
C LYS A 27 -1.86 15.24 -1.37
N SER A 28 -2.99 14.66 -1.78
CA SER A 28 -3.17 14.04 -3.09
C SER A 28 -3.89 14.98 -4.06
N ILE A 29 -3.77 14.70 -5.36
CA ILE A 29 -4.55 15.26 -6.46
C ILE A 29 -6.06 15.07 -6.24
N PHE A 30 -6.51 13.96 -5.61
CA PHE A 30 -7.94 13.67 -5.40
C PHE A 30 -8.31 13.51 -3.92
N SER A 31 -9.60 13.70 -3.63
CA SER A 31 -10.18 13.58 -2.28
C SER A 31 -11.59 12.99 -2.30
N TYR A 32 -11.95 12.31 -1.22
CA TYR A 32 -13.31 11.90 -0.91
C TYR A 32 -14.04 12.98 -0.12
N TYR A 33 -15.26 13.28 -0.54
CA TYR A 33 -16.17 14.24 0.10
C TYR A 33 -17.52 13.59 0.37
N ARG A 34 -18.23 14.10 1.36
CA ARG A 34 -19.62 13.72 1.66
C ARG A 34 -20.52 14.90 1.40
N ASN A 35 -21.60 14.73 0.65
CA ASN A 35 -22.61 15.78 0.47
C ASN A 35 -23.63 15.80 1.63
N SER A 36 -24.46 16.85 1.66
CA SER A 36 -25.55 17.05 2.63
C SER A 36 -26.58 15.92 2.71
N LEU A 37 -26.69 15.09 1.67
CA LEU A 37 -27.55 13.90 1.62
C LEU A 37 -26.87 12.63 2.16
N GLY A 38 -25.58 12.71 2.52
CA GLY A 38 -24.78 11.60 3.04
C GLY A 38 -24.07 10.75 1.97
N SER A 39 -24.25 11.06 0.68
CA SER A 39 -23.57 10.37 -0.41
C SER A 39 -22.08 10.76 -0.47
N ILE A 40 -21.22 9.79 -0.82
CA ILE A 40 -19.77 9.98 -0.93
C ILE A 40 -19.36 10.07 -2.39
N TYR A 41 -18.49 11.03 -2.73
CA TYR A 41 -17.96 11.22 -4.09
C TYR A 41 -16.44 11.48 -4.08
N VAL A 42 -15.79 11.24 -5.23
CA VAL A 42 -14.38 11.55 -5.50
C VAL A 42 -14.32 12.82 -6.35
N ALA A 43 -13.45 13.77 -5.98
CA ALA A 43 -13.19 14.98 -6.76
C ALA A 43 -11.72 15.42 -6.63
N GLU A 44 -11.26 16.29 -7.53
CA GLU A 44 -9.93 16.90 -7.42
C GLU A 44 -9.82 17.73 -6.13
N THR A 45 -8.66 17.66 -5.47
CA THR A 45 -8.37 18.31 -4.20
C THR A 45 -8.21 19.82 -4.40
N ASN A 46 -9.35 20.51 -4.33
CA ASN A 46 -9.63 21.95 -4.47
C ASN A 46 -9.65 22.54 -5.88
N LEU A 47 -10.81 22.45 -6.54
CA LEU A 47 -11.29 23.39 -7.56
C LEU A 47 -12.54 24.14 -7.03
N LYS A 48 -12.35 25.16 -6.17
CA LYS A 48 -13.37 26.17 -5.77
C LYS A 48 -14.72 25.71 -5.15
N SER A 49 -14.85 24.55 -4.52
CA SER A 49 -16.17 24.14 -3.99
C SER A 49 -16.55 24.83 -2.67
N ASN A 50 -17.63 25.63 -2.74
CA ASN A 50 -18.68 25.57 -1.72
C ASN A 50 -19.28 24.16 -1.82
N GLU A 51 -18.99 23.24 -0.90
CA GLU A 51 -19.83 22.07 -0.56
C GLU A 51 -19.08 21.11 0.40
N ASP A 52 -19.75 20.84 1.53
CA ASP A 52 -19.83 19.63 2.37
C ASP A 52 -18.59 18.76 2.70
N ASP A 53 -18.58 18.29 3.95
CA ASP A 53 -17.48 17.71 4.75
C ASP A 53 -16.45 16.85 3.99
N PHE A 54 -15.21 17.36 3.92
CA PHE A 54 -14.03 16.59 3.52
C PHE A 54 -13.86 15.33 4.38
N VAL A 55 -13.74 14.17 3.73
CA VAL A 55 -13.55 12.88 4.40
C VAL A 55 -12.07 12.56 4.52
N CYS A 56 -11.37 12.39 3.40
CA CYS A 56 -9.93 12.08 3.35
C CYS A 56 -9.37 12.30 1.93
N PHE A 57 -8.05 12.38 1.81
CA PHE A 57 -7.36 12.27 0.52
C PHE A 57 -7.50 10.85 -0.04
N CYS A 58 -7.55 10.72 -1.36
CA CYS A 58 -7.48 9.42 -2.04
C CYS A 58 -6.35 9.43 -3.05
N TYR A 59 -5.52 8.39 -3.04
CA TYR A 59 -4.24 8.39 -3.75
C TYR A 59 -4.35 7.65 -5.08
N THR A 60 -3.67 8.16 -6.09
CA THR A 60 -3.42 7.43 -7.33
C THR A 60 -2.32 6.38 -7.13
N PHE A 61 -2.21 5.44 -8.07
CA PHE A 61 -1.15 4.43 -8.08
C PHE A 61 0.25 5.07 -8.01
N SER A 62 0.50 6.10 -8.83
CA SER A 62 1.80 6.77 -8.87
C SER A 62 2.13 7.52 -7.58
N GLU A 63 1.12 8.10 -6.91
CA GLU A 63 1.32 8.74 -5.61
C GLU A 63 1.72 7.70 -4.55
N LEU A 64 0.98 6.59 -4.46
CA LEU A 64 1.33 5.49 -3.55
C LEU A 64 2.73 4.93 -3.82
N LEU A 65 3.07 4.73 -5.10
CA LEU A 65 4.37 4.18 -5.48
C LEU A 65 5.50 5.12 -5.06
N SER A 66 5.27 6.44 -5.08
CA SER A 66 6.26 7.42 -4.62
C SER A 66 6.54 7.38 -3.11
N PHE A 67 5.69 6.70 -2.33
CA PHE A 67 5.86 6.54 -0.88
C PHE A 67 6.68 5.31 -0.53
N LEU A 68 6.81 4.37 -1.47
CA LEU A 68 7.52 3.12 -1.26
C LEU A 68 8.91 3.21 -1.90
N PRO A 69 9.95 2.76 -1.19
CA PRO A 69 11.25 2.65 -1.81
C PRO A 69 11.20 1.53 -2.85
N TYR A 70 11.75 1.77 -4.05
CA TYR A 70 11.81 0.73 -5.08
C TYR A 70 12.61 -0.50 -4.62
N SER A 71 13.57 -0.27 -3.72
CA SER A 71 14.42 -1.29 -3.14
C SER A 71 14.59 -1.09 -1.63
N LEU A 72 14.65 -2.17 -0.87
CA LEU A 72 14.97 -2.16 0.55
C LEU A 72 16.36 -2.75 0.78
N ASP A 73 17.18 -2.09 1.58
CA ASP A 73 18.48 -2.62 1.99
C ASP A 73 18.27 -3.85 2.87
N VAL A 74 18.97 -4.93 2.52
CA VAL A 74 18.98 -6.16 3.33
C VAL A 74 20.32 -6.32 4.02
N ASN A 75 20.30 -6.80 5.26
CA ASN A 75 21.50 -6.97 6.08
C ASN A 75 21.47 -8.29 6.86
N SER A 76 22.47 -8.49 7.71
CA SER A 76 22.65 -9.71 8.49
C SER A 76 21.50 -10.03 9.45
N ASP A 77 20.59 -9.09 9.72
CA ASP A 77 19.42 -9.25 10.59
C ASP A 77 18.10 -9.36 9.82
N THR A 78 18.15 -9.35 8.49
CA THR A 78 17.00 -9.59 7.63
C THR A 78 16.74 -11.10 7.48
N TYR A 79 15.45 -11.45 7.43
CA TYR A 79 15.00 -12.81 7.18
C TYR A 79 14.27 -12.88 5.84
N VAL A 80 14.28 -14.06 5.24
CA VAL A 80 13.44 -14.34 4.08
C VAL A 80 12.65 -15.62 4.29
N ALA A 81 11.42 -15.64 3.79
CA ALA A 81 10.60 -16.83 3.72
C ALA A 81 10.84 -17.57 2.40
N ASP A 82 11.16 -18.86 2.48
CA ASP A 82 11.36 -19.74 1.31
C ASP A 82 10.22 -20.77 1.11
N GLY A 83 9.02 -20.42 1.59
CA GLY A 83 7.80 -21.23 1.45
C GLY A 83 7.68 -22.40 2.43
N ARG A 84 8.77 -22.75 3.13
CA ARG A 84 8.78 -23.81 4.17
C ARG A 84 9.33 -23.30 5.49
N THR A 85 10.28 -22.38 5.45
CA THR A 85 10.97 -21.87 6.64
C THR A 85 11.33 -20.39 6.49
N TYR A 86 11.84 -19.81 7.57
CA TYR A 86 12.52 -18.54 7.55
C TYR A 86 14.02 -18.77 7.64
N ARG A 87 14.79 -18.14 6.74
CA ARG A 87 16.25 -18.16 6.78
C ARG A 87 16.79 -16.75 6.93
N LYS A 88 17.78 -16.59 7.81
CA LYS A 88 18.53 -15.34 7.93
C LYS A 88 19.43 -15.18 6.70
N ILE A 89 19.54 -13.97 6.17
CA ILE A 89 20.46 -13.67 5.07
C ILE A 89 21.71 -12.99 5.59
N GLY A 90 22.86 -13.31 5.00
CA GLY A 90 24.18 -12.86 5.47
C GLY A 90 24.85 -11.83 4.57
N LYS A 91 24.22 -11.44 3.46
CA LYS A 91 24.82 -10.57 2.45
C LYS A 91 24.12 -9.21 2.45
N SER A 92 24.91 -8.14 2.34
CA SER A 92 24.39 -6.81 2.04
C SER A 92 24.05 -6.77 0.55
N ASP A 93 22.77 -6.60 0.26
CA ASP A 93 22.19 -6.51 -1.07
C ASP A 93 20.88 -5.70 -0.94
N TYR A 94 20.04 -5.73 -1.96
CA TYR A 94 18.73 -5.11 -1.90
C TYR A 94 17.61 -6.08 -2.29
N ALA A 95 16.46 -5.93 -1.62
CA ALA A 95 15.21 -6.54 -2.04
C ALA A 95 14.48 -5.59 -2.99
N ILE A 96 13.83 -6.13 -4.01
CA ILE A 96 13.07 -5.35 -5.00
C ILE A 96 11.58 -5.52 -4.78
N LEU A 97 10.82 -4.45 -5.02
CA LEU A 97 9.37 -4.52 -5.08
C LEU A 97 8.93 -5.26 -6.36
N ASP A 98 8.15 -6.32 -6.21
CA ASP A 98 7.70 -7.19 -7.29
C ASP A 98 6.16 -7.28 -7.30
N PHE A 99 5.57 -7.16 -8.49
CA PHE A 99 4.13 -7.18 -8.73
C PHE A 99 3.79 -8.43 -9.54
N ILE A 100 2.89 -9.25 -9.00
CA ILE A 100 2.50 -10.53 -9.61
C ILE A 100 0.99 -10.55 -9.75
N LYS A 101 0.50 -10.65 -10.99
CA LYS A 101 -0.91 -10.90 -11.27
C LYS A 101 -1.21 -12.40 -11.05
N ILE A 102 -2.20 -12.70 -10.20
CA ILE A 102 -2.55 -14.07 -9.80
C ILE A 102 -3.71 -14.60 -10.65
N ASP A 103 -4.74 -13.78 -10.87
CA ASP A 103 -5.87 -14.07 -11.77
C ASP A 103 -6.33 -12.82 -12.52
N GLU A 104 -7.57 -12.78 -13.06
CA GLU A 104 -8.06 -11.64 -13.84
C GLU A 104 -8.04 -10.33 -13.05
N ASP A 105 -8.36 -10.38 -11.76
CA ASP A 105 -8.53 -9.21 -10.89
C ASP A 105 -7.57 -9.21 -9.70
N ASP A 106 -7.04 -10.35 -9.27
CA ASP A 106 -6.21 -10.43 -8.07
C ASP A 106 -4.72 -10.27 -8.37
N TYR A 107 -4.08 -9.51 -7.49
CA TYR A 107 -2.66 -9.20 -7.53
C TYR A 107 -2.00 -9.53 -6.20
N VAL A 108 -0.69 -9.72 -6.26
CA VAL A 108 0.21 -9.82 -5.13
C VAL A 108 1.33 -8.84 -5.32
N VAL A 109 1.68 -8.14 -4.25
CA VAL A 109 2.89 -7.32 -4.18
C VAL A 109 3.76 -7.84 -3.06
N LYS A 110 5.05 -7.95 -3.31
CA LYS A 110 6.04 -8.36 -2.31
C LYS A 110 7.37 -7.64 -2.47
N TYR A 111 8.11 -7.50 -1.38
CA TYR A 111 9.56 -7.32 -1.51
C TYR A 111 10.23 -8.68 -1.61
N ALA A 112 11.02 -8.87 -2.66
CA ALA A 112 11.69 -10.13 -2.95
C ALA A 112 13.21 -9.98 -2.95
N TYR A 113 13.88 -10.94 -2.31
CA TYR A 113 15.32 -11.14 -2.39
C TYR A 113 15.60 -12.58 -2.87
N GLU A 114 16.27 -12.72 -4.01
CA GLU A 114 16.58 -14.02 -4.64
C GLU A 114 15.34 -14.96 -4.72
N GLY A 115 14.19 -14.40 -5.13
CA GLY A 115 12.93 -15.15 -5.25
C GLY A 115 12.24 -15.48 -3.90
N SER A 116 12.88 -15.18 -2.77
CA SER A 116 12.33 -15.35 -1.43
C SER A 116 11.65 -14.06 -0.96
N VAL A 117 10.60 -14.16 -0.14
CA VAL A 117 9.87 -12.99 0.37
C VAL A 117 10.61 -12.40 1.57
N ILE A 118 10.80 -11.08 1.60
CA ILE A 118 11.38 -10.42 2.78
C ILE A 118 10.48 -10.57 3.97
N ALA A 119 11.06 -10.92 5.10
CA ALA A 119 10.40 -10.97 6.39
C ALA A 119 11.20 -10.11 7.38
N PHE A 120 10.50 -9.29 8.17
CA PHE A 120 11.13 -8.15 8.85
C PHE A 120 10.93 -8.16 10.37
N ARG A 121 9.74 -8.52 10.88
CA ARG A 121 9.42 -8.54 12.32
C ARG A 121 8.79 -9.86 12.72
N GLN A 122 8.99 -10.29 13.95
CA GLN A 122 8.29 -11.42 14.55
C GLN A 122 7.06 -10.92 15.34
N ASN A 123 5.88 -11.50 15.10
CA ASN A 123 4.68 -11.21 15.87
C ASN A 123 4.74 -11.83 17.29
N SER A 124 3.74 -11.56 18.13
CA SER A 124 3.69 -12.09 19.51
C SER A 124 3.66 -13.61 19.63
N GLN A 125 3.35 -14.30 18.53
CA GLN A 125 3.26 -15.76 18.43
C GLN A 125 4.59 -16.36 17.96
N GLY A 126 5.59 -15.55 17.63
CA GLY A 126 6.88 -16.03 17.16
C GLY A 126 6.97 -16.22 15.64
N GLU A 127 6.03 -15.68 14.85
CA GLU A 127 6.03 -15.83 13.39
C GLU A 127 6.55 -14.56 12.74
N TYR A 128 7.38 -14.69 11.70
CA TYR A 128 7.84 -13.51 10.97
C TYR A 128 6.74 -12.97 10.04
N CYS A 129 6.52 -11.66 10.08
CA CYS A 129 5.71 -10.89 9.16
C CYS A 129 6.44 -10.77 7.83
N ASN A 130 5.80 -11.23 6.78
CA ASN A 130 6.29 -11.13 5.41
C ASN A 130 5.88 -9.79 4.80
N LEU A 131 6.79 -9.12 4.09
CA LEU A 131 6.47 -7.98 3.23
C LEU A 131 5.81 -8.49 1.94
N LEU A 132 4.60 -9.01 2.10
CA LEU A 132 3.76 -9.51 1.03
C LEU A 132 2.31 -9.18 1.34
N GLN A 133 1.59 -8.67 0.35
CA GLN A 133 0.17 -8.35 0.45
C GLN A 133 -0.58 -8.76 -0.82
N PHE A 134 -1.81 -9.20 -0.63
CA PHE A 134 -2.77 -9.52 -1.68
C PHE A 134 -3.80 -8.38 -1.82
N GLY A 135 -4.41 -8.28 -2.99
CA GLY A 135 -5.46 -7.30 -3.25
C GLY A 135 -6.11 -7.49 -4.62
N LYS A 136 -7.32 -6.95 -4.77
CA LYS A 136 -8.11 -7.00 -6.02
C LYS A 136 -7.61 -6.06 -7.11
N THR A 137 -6.60 -5.26 -6.80
CA THR A 137 -5.93 -4.37 -7.75
C THR A 137 -4.48 -4.24 -7.31
N GLU A 138 -3.61 -3.85 -8.25
CA GLU A 138 -2.22 -3.48 -7.93
C GLU A 138 -2.16 -2.38 -6.87
N MET A 139 -3.13 -1.45 -6.91
CA MET A 139 -3.23 -0.32 -5.99
C MET A 139 -3.58 -0.75 -4.57
N ASP A 140 -4.48 -1.72 -4.41
CA ASP A 140 -4.83 -2.26 -3.10
C ASP A 140 -3.63 -2.94 -2.45
N CYS A 141 -2.91 -3.75 -3.24
CA CYS A 141 -1.68 -4.40 -2.77
C CYS A 141 -0.63 -3.37 -2.33
N LEU A 142 -0.45 -2.33 -3.13
CA LEU A 142 0.50 -1.26 -2.88
C LEU A 142 0.17 -0.47 -1.62
N ALA A 143 -1.10 -0.14 -1.42
CA ALA A 143 -1.52 0.55 -0.22
C ALA A 143 -1.35 -0.33 1.02
N ASN A 144 -1.68 -1.63 0.93
CA ASN A 144 -1.52 -2.55 2.05
C ASN A 144 -0.05 -2.76 2.42
N ILE A 145 0.87 -2.89 1.45
CA ILE A 145 2.30 -3.03 1.76
C ILE A 145 2.87 -1.74 2.37
N MET A 146 2.38 -0.58 1.93
CA MET A 146 2.72 0.71 2.55
C MET A 146 2.20 0.82 3.98
N LEU A 147 0.94 0.45 4.25
CA LEU A 147 0.39 0.45 5.60
C LEU A 147 1.23 -0.43 6.52
N LEU A 148 1.60 -1.62 6.06
CA LEU A 148 2.47 -2.54 6.80
C LEU A 148 3.82 -1.90 7.14
N LEU A 149 4.48 -1.23 6.18
CA LEU A 149 5.76 -0.56 6.42
C LEU A 149 5.65 0.63 7.38
N ILE A 150 4.58 1.44 7.27
CA ILE A 150 4.40 2.60 8.15
C ILE A 150 4.07 2.19 9.58
N GLU A 151 3.29 1.11 9.77
CA GLU A 151 3.03 0.56 11.10
C GLU A 151 4.34 0.16 11.80
N GLU A 152 5.30 -0.36 11.05
CA GLU A 152 6.61 -0.73 11.59
C GLU A 152 7.49 0.47 11.94
N GLU A 153 7.56 1.51 11.09
CA GLU A 153 8.33 2.73 11.41
C GLU A 153 7.81 3.47 12.65
N LYS A 154 6.60 3.14 13.11
CA LYS A 154 5.92 3.77 14.25
C LYS A 154 5.93 2.95 15.54
N MET A 155 6.54 1.77 15.52
CA MET A 155 6.91 1.03 16.73
C MET A 155 8.34 1.41 17.16
#